data_AF-A0A7K3ZW31-F1
#
_entry.id   AF-A0A7K3ZW31-F1
#
_cell.length_a   1.000
_cell.length_b   1.000
_cell.length_c   1.000
_cell.angle_alpha   90.00
_cell.angle_beta   90.00
_cell.angle_gamma   90.00
#
_symmetry.space_group_name_H-M   'P 1'
#
loop_
_entity.id
_entity.type
_entity.pdbx_description
1 polymer ?
#
loop_
_entity_poly.entity_id
_entity_poly.type
_entity_poly.pdbx_seq_one_letter_code
_entity_poly.pdbx_strand_id
1 'polypeptide(L)'
;MKSRSLAMSQAMGHRCRPFAPLLQAATLMMLLALSVQAAPQASAIWTEEPWMDQAEEPPAEAKTTLSDPITFHLKGSEPGNVIVGGVRYNYSDCFTGDCCPGPGNSSIQLWIQEDESWMQYQQIAAGESVELIAHTPEDGSADLYLISYANSSIAHWSIKSLSSYYHRLRLVPEETGRFFLILSQGSRPSSALILDVLPLPPDAAAASLDVEDVRLGKALITVRSERMRGFDVQVNGVFFSSDESDGILDGVASFTVGAGKTQTITVFQRKGRDIINKSEHARSFHRDRAYTLWLA
;
A
#
# COMPACT_ATOMS: atom_id res chain seq x y z
N MET A 1 77.06 33.87 -0.18
CA MET A 1 77.92 34.83 -0.92
C MET A 1 77.08 35.41 -2.06
N LYS A 2 76.83 36.74 -2.06
CA LYS A 2 76.13 37.61 -3.05
C LYS A 2 74.64 37.29 -3.34
N SER A 3 73.61 38.08 -3.00
CA SER A 3 73.31 39.54 -3.00
C SER A 3 73.06 40.18 -4.37
N ARG A 4 71.83 40.68 -4.59
CA ARG A 4 71.38 41.87 -5.34
C ARG A 4 69.84 41.91 -5.20
N SER A 5 69.22 42.70 -4.32
CA SER A 5 68.99 44.16 -4.29
C SER A 5 68.24 44.71 -5.50
N LEU A 6 66.99 45.16 -5.31
CA LEU A 6 66.65 46.59 -5.37
C LEU A 6 65.30 46.86 -4.68
N ALA A 7 65.23 48.01 -4.02
CA ALA A 7 64.11 48.51 -3.23
C ALA A 7 63.57 49.82 -3.81
N MET A 8 62.50 50.32 -3.17
CA MET A 8 61.85 51.64 -3.24
C MET A 8 60.75 51.80 -4.31
N SER A 9 59.68 52.58 -4.11
CA SER A 9 58.85 53.04 -2.98
C SER A 9 58.02 54.20 -3.54
N GLN A 10 56.69 54.15 -3.34
CA GLN A 10 55.72 55.25 -3.25
C GLN A 10 55.47 56.21 -4.44
N ALA A 11 54.19 56.32 -4.83
CA ALA A 11 53.53 57.61 -5.05
C ALA A 11 52.03 57.49 -4.74
N MET A 12 51.57 58.35 -3.84
CA MET A 12 50.20 58.48 -3.33
C MET A 12 49.56 59.72 -3.98
N GLY A 13 48.30 59.63 -4.41
CA GLY A 13 47.57 60.75 -5.02
C GLY A 13 46.06 60.53 -5.11
N HIS A 14 45.36 60.97 -4.06
CA HIS A 14 43.90 61.21 -3.94
C HIS A 14 43.34 62.10 -5.09
N ARG A 15 42.07 62.09 -5.54
CA ARG A 15 40.69 62.09 -4.99
C ARG A 15 39.77 62.02 -6.25
N CYS A 16 38.60 61.38 -6.33
CA CYS A 16 37.28 61.80 -5.81
C CYS A 16 36.19 60.77 -6.24
N ARG A 17 35.14 60.66 -5.42
CA ARG A 17 33.99 59.70 -5.35
C ARG A 17 32.87 59.95 -6.41
N PRO A 18 31.67 59.31 -6.38
CA PRO A 18 31.10 58.17 -5.59
C PRO A 18 30.43 57.09 -6.49
N PHE A 19 30.06 55.89 -6.02
CA PHE A 19 28.70 55.52 -5.58
C PHE A 19 28.75 54.15 -4.87
N ALA A 20 27.78 53.96 -3.97
CA ALA A 20 27.65 52.94 -2.94
C ALA A 20 27.05 51.60 -3.47
N PRO A 21 26.54 50.68 -2.62
CA PRO A 21 27.27 49.74 -1.78
C PRO A 21 26.79 48.26 -1.96
N LEU A 22 27.45 47.33 -1.25
CA LEU A 22 26.89 46.12 -0.62
C LEU A 22 25.59 45.50 -1.18
N LEU A 23 25.68 44.30 -1.76
CA LEU A 23 24.84 43.12 -1.43
C LEU A 23 25.17 41.97 -2.42
N GLN A 24 26.07 41.06 -2.04
CA GLN A 24 26.18 39.74 -2.70
C GLN A 24 26.42 38.66 -1.65
N ALA A 25 25.35 38.37 -0.89
CA ALA A 25 25.27 37.19 -0.02
C ALA A 25 23.79 36.89 0.29
N ALA A 26 22.96 36.66 -0.74
CA ALA A 26 21.59 36.16 -0.57
C ALA A 26 20.97 35.73 -1.91
N THR A 27 21.55 34.78 -2.64
CA THR A 27 20.93 34.21 -3.85
C THR A 27 21.15 32.70 -4.03
N LEU A 28 21.37 31.96 -2.93
CA LEU A 28 21.44 30.48 -2.98
C LEU A 28 20.61 29.80 -1.88
N MET A 29 19.51 30.45 -1.45
CA MET A 29 18.51 29.91 -0.52
C MET A 29 17.11 30.28 -1.00
N MET A 30 16.82 30.08 -2.29
CA MET A 30 15.47 30.28 -2.82
C MET A 30 15.23 29.48 -4.10
N LEU A 31 15.50 28.18 -4.08
CA LEU A 31 15.05 27.22 -5.10
C LEU A 31 14.86 25.83 -4.47
N LEU A 32 14.03 25.77 -3.43
CA LEU A 32 13.41 24.54 -2.94
C LEU A 32 11.98 24.89 -2.52
N ALA A 33 11.19 25.24 -3.52
CA ALA A 33 9.75 25.32 -3.40
C ALA A 33 9.14 24.39 -4.45
N LEU A 34 8.54 23.32 -3.95
CA LEU A 34 7.38 22.63 -4.49
C LEU A 34 7.56 21.95 -5.85
N SER A 35 8.06 20.72 -5.82
CA SER A 35 7.45 19.65 -6.62
C SER A 35 6.63 18.75 -5.71
N VAL A 36 5.64 19.32 -5.01
CA VAL A 36 4.46 18.52 -4.69
C VAL A 36 3.73 18.42 -6.01
N GLN A 37 3.84 17.28 -6.68
CA GLN A 37 2.90 16.98 -7.76
C GLN A 37 1.51 17.10 -7.15
N ALA A 38 0.77 18.14 -7.56
CA ALA A 38 -0.63 18.25 -7.19
C ALA A 38 -1.30 16.98 -7.71
N ALA A 39 -1.80 16.15 -6.79
CA ALA A 39 -2.62 15.01 -7.15
C ALA A 39 -3.77 15.51 -8.06
N PRO A 40 -4.17 14.74 -9.08
CA PRO A 40 -5.20 15.18 -10.01
C PRO A 40 -6.48 15.50 -9.25
N GLN A 41 -6.81 16.79 -9.15
CA GLN A 41 -8.13 17.25 -8.71
C GLN A 41 -9.09 17.09 -9.89
N ALA A 42 -9.51 15.85 -10.17
CA ALA A 42 -10.67 15.62 -11.01
C ALA A 42 -11.89 16.34 -10.39
N SER A 43 -12.82 16.80 -11.21
CA SER A 43 -14.05 17.46 -10.77
C SER A 43 -14.97 16.45 -10.07
N ALA A 44 -14.65 16.12 -8.83
CA ALA A 44 -15.42 15.18 -8.03
C ALA A 44 -16.30 15.93 -7.03
N ILE A 45 -17.55 15.48 -6.89
CA ILE A 45 -18.55 16.12 -6.05
C ILE A 45 -18.86 15.18 -4.89
N TRP A 46 -18.94 15.73 -3.68
CA TRP A 46 -19.37 14.98 -2.51
C TRP A 46 -20.83 15.28 -2.17
N THR A 47 -21.64 14.25 -1.94
CA THR A 47 -22.96 14.36 -1.31
C THR A 47 -22.93 13.69 0.07
N GLU A 48 -23.76 14.15 1.00
CA GLU A 48 -23.77 13.71 2.40
C GLU A 48 -25.20 13.56 2.90
N GLU A 49 -25.49 12.43 3.54
CA GLU A 49 -26.83 12.10 4.06
C GLU A 49 -26.72 11.44 5.45
N PRO A 50 -27.72 11.59 6.33
CA PRO A 50 -27.77 10.86 7.60
C PRO A 50 -27.80 9.35 7.34
N TRP A 51 -26.98 8.60 8.06
CA TRP A 51 -26.98 7.15 8.01
C TRP A 51 -27.56 6.63 9.34
N MET A 52 -28.79 6.13 9.31
CA MET A 52 -29.37 5.41 10.45
C MET A 52 -29.26 3.92 10.18
N ASP A 53 -28.65 3.19 11.11
CA ASP A 53 -28.55 1.73 11.07
C ASP A 53 -29.94 1.11 10.80
N GLN A 54 -30.15 0.58 9.60
CA GLN A 54 -31.05 -0.56 9.49
C GLN A 54 -30.33 -1.69 10.21
N ALA A 55 -30.88 -2.05 11.38
CA ALA A 55 -30.54 -3.19 12.22
C ALA A 55 -29.37 -4.00 11.66
N GLU A 56 -28.20 -3.76 12.24
CA GLU A 56 -27.01 -4.60 12.09
C GLU A 56 -27.47 -6.06 12.12
N GLU A 57 -27.42 -6.73 10.96
CA GLU A 57 -27.41 -8.18 10.92
C GLU A 57 -26.32 -8.59 11.91
N PRO A 58 -26.56 -9.56 12.82
CA PRO A 58 -25.55 -9.97 13.79
C PRO A 58 -24.23 -10.17 13.04
N PRO A 59 -23.09 -9.69 13.58
CA PRO A 59 -21.85 -9.62 12.83
C PRO A 59 -21.65 -10.97 12.17
N ALA A 60 -21.69 -10.96 10.83
CA ALA A 60 -21.41 -12.16 10.05
C ALA A 60 -20.15 -12.76 10.67
N GLU A 61 -20.21 -14.02 11.10
CA GLU A 61 -19.13 -14.68 11.81
C GLU A 61 -17.80 -14.26 11.18
N ALA A 62 -16.92 -13.63 11.97
CA ALA A 62 -15.70 -13.02 11.45
C ALA A 62 -14.94 -14.11 10.67
N LYS A 63 -14.91 -13.94 9.36
CA LYS A 63 -14.42 -14.95 8.42
C LYS A 63 -13.14 -14.44 7.81
N THR A 64 -12.15 -15.33 7.69
CA THR A 64 -10.93 -15.05 6.97
C THR A 64 -11.22 -14.54 5.55
N THR A 65 -10.68 -13.37 5.20
CA THR A 65 -10.89 -12.72 3.90
C THR A 65 -9.57 -12.57 3.13
N LEU A 66 -9.68 -12.58 1.80
CA LEU A 66 -8.59 -12.32 0.87
C LEU A 66 -9.05 -11.27 -0.13
N SER A 67 -8.25 -10.23 -0.36
CA SER A 67 -8.53 -9.21 -1.37
C SER A 67 -8.30 -9.72 -2.79
N ASP A 68 -8.85 -9.01 -3.76
CA ASP A 68 -8.45 -9.17 -5.16
C ASP A 68 -6.98 -8.81 -5.36
N PRO A 69 -6.31 -9.43 -6.35
CA PRO A 69 -4.91 -9.13 -6.67
C PRO A 69 -4.75 -7.76 -7.31
N ILE A 70 -3.71 -7.04 -6.87
CA ILE A 70 -3.26 -5.78 -7.48
C ILE A 70 -1.92 -6.01 -8.16
N THR A 71 -1.90 -5.93 -9.49
CA THR A 71 -0.68 -6.12 -10.27
C THR A 71 0.31 -4.97 -10.07
N PHE A 72 1.60 -5.27 -10.00
CA PHE A 72 2.67 -4.27 -9.99
C PHE A 72 3.93 -4.77 -10.69
N HIS A 73 4.78 -3.82 -11.09
CA HIS A 73 6.11 -4.11 -11.62
C HIS A 73 7.11 -4.28 -10.49
N LEU A 74 7.83 -5.41 -10.47
CA LEU A 74 8.92 -5.61 -9.50
C LEU A 74 10.01 -4.54 -9.63
N LYS A 75 10.30 -4.10 -10.86
CA LYS A 75 11.32 -3.09 -11.10
C LYS A 75 10.91 -1.75 -10.48
N GLY A 76 11.74 -1.23 -9.58
CA GLY A 76 11.46 -0.04 -8.78
C GLY A 76 10.57 -0.30 -7.55
N SER A 77 10.14 -1.55 -7.35
CA SER A 77 9.39 -2.02 -6.17
C SER A 77 10.07 -3.24 -5.55
N GLU A 78 11.37 -3.42 -5.79
CA GLU A 78 12.13 -4.52 -5.22
C GLU A 78 12.17 -4.35 -3.69
N PRO A 79 12.07 -5.45 -2.92
CA PRO A 79 12.34 -5.36 -1.49
C PRO A 79 13.82 -5.01 -1.29
N GLY A 80 14.13 -4.33 -0.18
CA GLY A 80 15.51 -4.18 0.26
C GLY A 80 16.12 -5.52 0.66
N ASN A 81 15.31 -6.40 1.28
CA ASN A 81 15.77 -7.67 1.83
C ASN A 81 14.79 -8.83 1.62
N VAL A 82 15.33 -10.05 1.60
CA VAL A 82 14.57 -11.29 1.63
C VAL A 82 14.95 -12.08 2.88
N ILE A 83 13.97 -12.59 3.61
CA ILE A 83 14.15 -13.35 4.85
C ILE A 83 13.67 -14.79 4.63
N VAL A 84 14.62 -15.71 4.63
CA VAL A 84 14.39 -17.15 4.36
C VAL A 84 15.05 -17.96 5.46
N GLY A 85 14.28 -18.87 6.08
CA GLY A 85 14.75 -19.66 7.21
C GLY A 85 15.23 -18.83 8.42
N GLY A 86 14.72 -17.61 8.57
CA GLY A 86 15.14 -16.66 9.61
C GLY A 86 16.45 -15.91 9.31
N VAL A 87 17.08 -16.16 8.15
CA VAL A 87 18.27 -15.45 7.72
C VAL A 87 17.88 -14.34 6.74
N ARG A 88 18.42 -13.14 6.97
CA ARG A 88 18.22 -11.96 6.12
C ARG A 88 19.30 -11.90 5.05
N TYR A 89 18.88 -11.71 3.80
CA TYR A 89 19.73 -11.48 2.64
C TYR A 89 19.34 -10.16 2.00
N ASN A 90 20.30 -9.39 1.48
CA ASN A 90 19.94 -8.28 0.61
C ASN A 90 19.35 -8.84 -0.67
N TYR A 91 18.27 -8.22 -1.16
CA TYR A 91 17.63 -8.66 -2.39
C TYR A 91 18.59 -8.62 -3.59
N SER A 92 19.49 -7.62 -3.64
CA SER A 92 20.51 -7.48 -4.68
C SER A 92 21.48 -8.64 -4.76
N ASP A 93 21.58 -9.43 -3.70
CA ASP A 93 22.53 -10.55 -3.58
C ASP A 93 21.83 -11.89 -3.87
N CYS A 94 20.52 -11.89 -4.14
CA CYS A 94 19.71 -13.07 -4.43
C CYS A 94 19.61 -13.35 -5.93
N PHE A 95 20.63 -13.99 -6.53
CA PHE A 95 20.60 -14.40 -7.94
C PHE A 95 20.17 -15.86 -8.13
N THR A 96 19.74 -16.18 -9.35
CA THR A 96 19.36 -17.54 -9.74
C THR A 96 20.54 -18.50 -9.56
N GLY A 97 20.45 -19.40 -8.57
CA GLY A 97 21.48 -20.40 -8.26
C GLY A 97 22.18 -20.22 -6.91
N ASP A 98 21.91 -19.12 -6.19
CA ASP A 98 22.46 -18.88 -4.85
C ASP A 98 21.61 -19.50 -3.72
N CYS A 99 22.14 -19.48 -2.49
CA CYS A 99 21.45 -20.00 -1.29
C CYS A 99 20.18 -19.21 -0.91
N CYS A 100 20.01 -18.01 -1.45
CA CYS A 100 18.75 -17.27 -1.42
C CYS A 100 17.90 -17.75 -2.61
N PRO A 101 16.61 -18.13 -2.42
CA PRO A 101 15.73 -18.41 -3.55
C PRO A 101 15.61 -17.14 -4.37
N GLY A 102 16.35 -17.07 -5.49
CA GLY A 102 16.30 -15.94 -6.38
C GLY A 102 14.85 -15.72 -6.82
N PRO A 103 14.27 -14.52 -6.65
CA PRO A 103 12.95 -14.19 -7.15
C PRO A 103 13.04 -14.07 -8.68
N GLY A 104 13.08 -15.22 -9.33
CA GLY A 104 13.15 -15.35 -10.78
C GLY A 104 11.76 -15.39 -11.40
N ASN A 105 11.62 -14.80 -12.59
CA ASN A 105 10.36 -14.73 -13.31
C ASN A 105 9.87 -16.09 -13.88
N SER A 106 10.57 -17.19 -13.59
CA SER A 106 10.28 -18.53 -14.13
C SER A 106 9.61 -19.47 -13.14
N SER A 107 9.49 -19.07 -11.87
CA SER A 107 8.88 -19.85 -10.79
C SER A 107 7.65 -19.17 -10.23
N ILE A 108 6.71 -19.97 -9.72
CA ILE A 108 5.60 -19.44 -8.94
C ILE A 108 6.15 -19.04 -7.57
N GLN A 109 5.87 -17.81 -7.15
CA GLN A 109 6.36 -17.27 -5.89
C GLN A 109 5.20 -16.79 -5.04
N LEU A 110 5.37 -16.95 -3.74
CA LEU A 110 4.49 -16.39 -2.73
C LEU A 110 5.38 -15.88 -1.60
N TRP A 111 5.17 -14.64 -1.17
CA TRP A 111 5.90 -14.00 -0.09
C TRP A 111 4.95 -13.22 0.82
N ILE A 112 5.31 -13.07 2.08
CA ILE A 112 4.74 -12.04 2.96
C ILE A 112 5.59 -10.78 2.78
N GLN A 113 4.96 -9.62 2.62
CA GLN A 113 5.64 -8.34 2.63
C GLN A 113 5.39 -7.62 3.97
N GLU A 114 6.47 -7.18 4.60
CA GLU A 114 6.46 -6.23 5.71
C GLU A 114 7.57 -5.21 5.47
N ASP A 115 7.21 -3.93 5.47
CA ASP A 115 8.10 -2.83 5.08
C ASP A 115 8.82 -3.10 3.74
N GLU A 116 10.15 -3.02 3.75
CA GLU A 116 11.04 -3.32 2.61
C GLU A 116 11.53 -4.78 2.61
N SER A 117 10.91 -5.68 3.39
CA SER A 117 11.31 -7.08 3.50
C SER A 117 10.26 -8.02 2.94
N TRP A 118 10.73 -9.02 2.19
CA TRP A 118 9.92 -10.18 1.80
C TRP A 118 10.31 -11.40 2.59
N MET A 119 9.34 -12.16 3.08
CA MET A 119 9.60 -13.26 4.02
C MET A 119 8.66 -14.44 3.85
N GLN A 120 9.06 -15.58 4.41
CA GLN A 120 8.29 -16.83 4.36
C GLN A 120 7.55 -17.15 5.66
N TYR A 121 7.79 -16.37 6.71
CA TYR A 121 7.22 -16.56 8.03
C TYR A 121 6.86 -15.21 8.62
N GLN A 122 5.65 -15.09 9.17
CA GLN A 122 5.24 -13.95 9.99
C GLN A 122 4.31 -14.41 11.11
N GLN A 123 4.31 -13.63 12.19
CA GLN A 123 3.34 -13.75 13.27
C GLN A 123 2.50 -12.47 13.33
N ILE A 124 1.18 -12.62 13.39
CA ILE A 124 0.22 -11.50 13.48
C ILE A 124 -0.90 -11.84 14.48
N ALA A 125 -1.67 -10.86 14.94
CA ALA A 125 -2.89 -11.13 15.70
C ALA A 125 -4.07 -11.46 14.75
N ALA A 126 -5.03 -12.25 15.25
CA ALA A 126 -6.29 -12.47 14.54
C ALA A 126 -7.01 -11.14 14.25
N GLY A 127 -7.53 -10.99 13.04
CA GLY A 127 -8.14 -9.76 12.53
C GLY A 127 -7.14 -8.72 12.01
N GLU A 128 -5.84 -8.89 12.25
CA GLU A 128 -4.82 -8.07 11.59
C GLU A 128 -4.60 -8.53 10.15
N SER A 129 -4.28 -7.58 9.28
CA SER A 129 -4.02 -7.91 7.88
C SER A 129 -2.54 -8.16 7.61
N VAL A 130 -2.25 -9.12 6.75
CA VAL A 130 -0.92 -9.35 6.16
C VAL A 130 -0.95 -9.11 4.66
N GLU A 131 0.09 -8.46 4.17
CA GLU A 131 0.32 -8.24 2.74
C GLU A 131 1.06 -9.44 2.13
N LEU A 132 0.52 -9.99 1.06
CA LEU A 132 1.06 -11.11 0.31
C LEU A 132 1.52 -10.63 -1.06
N ILE A 133 2.66 -11.14 -1.52
CA ILE A 133 3.16 -10.94 -2.86
C ILE A 133 3.12 -12.27 -3.60
N ALA A 134 2.34 -12.32 -4.66
CA ALA A 134 2.18 -13.47 -5.55
C ALA A 134 2.82 -13.19 -6.90
N HIS A 135 3.48 -14.19 -7.47
CA HIS A 135 3.95 -14.15 -8.85
C HIS A 135 3.73 -15.50 -9.52
N THR A 136 3.23 -15.46 -10.74
CA THR A 136 3.14 -16.62 -11.63
C THR A 136 3.98 -16.36 -12.88
N PRO A 137 4.70 -17.36 -13.42
CA PRO A 137 5.53 -17.17 -14.60
C PRO A 137 4.69 -16.99 -15.88
N GLU A 138 3.43 -17.40 -15.85
CA GLU A 138 2.51 -17.38 -16.98
C GLU A 138 1.22 -16.63 -16.60
N ASP A 139 0.59 -16.01 -17.59
CA ASP A 139 -0.74 -15.42 -17.45
C ASP A 139 -1.78 -16.54 -17.29
N GLY A 140 -2.76 -16.39 -16.39
CA GLY A 140 -3.81 -17.39 -16.20
C GLY A 140 -4.50 -17.33 -14.85
N SER A 141 -5.15 -18.43 -14.47
CA SER A 141 -5.72 -18.56 -13.13
C SER A 141 -4.72 -19.22 -12.19
N ALA A 142 -4.74 -18.84 -10.92
CA ALA A 142 -4.04 -19.53 -9.85
C ALA A 142 -4.96 -19.75 -8.66
N ASP A 143 -4.64 -20.75 -7.86
CA ASP A 143 -5.37 -21.10 -6.66
C ASP A 143 -4.49 -20.81 -5.43
N LEU A 144 -5.03 -20.06 -4.47
CA LEU A 144 -4.41 -19.82 -3.17
C LEU A 144 -5.10 -20.69 -2.13
N TYR A 145 -4.31 -21.47 -1.41
CA TYR A 145 -4.76 -22.31 -0.31
C TYR A 145 -4.23 -21.78 1.01
N LEU A 146 -5.10 -21.69 2.01
CA LEU A 146 -4.75 -21.45 3.40
C LEU A 146 -5.13 -22.71 4.20
N ILE A 147 -4.12 -23.42 4.69
CA ILE A 147 -4.27 -24.73 5.32
C ILE A 147 -4.00 -24.58 6.81
N SER A 148 -4.98 -24.85 7.66
CA SER A 148 -4.80 -24.87 9.10
C SER A 148 -4.01 -26.10 9.52
N TYR A 149 -2.92 -25.90 10.27
CA TYR A 149 -2.12 -27.00 10.81
C TYR A 149 -2.88 -27.81 11.87
N ALA A 150 -3.75 -27.16 12.64
CA ALA A 150 -4.37 -27.77 13.82
C ALA A 150 -5.45 -28.79 13.46
N ASN A 151 -6.22 -28.53 12.41
CA ASN A 151 -7.38 -29.34 12.03
C ASN A 151 -7.39 -29.74 10.55
N SER A 152 -6.35 -29.36 9.79
CA SER A 152 -6.25 -29.62 8.34
C SER A 152 -7.39 -29.05 7.50
N SER A 153 -8.13 -28.07 8.02
CA SER A 153 -9.09 -27.32 7.21
C SER A 153 -8.38 -26.50 6.15
N ILE A 154 -9.04 -26.33 5.01
CA ILE A 154 -8.48 -25.64 3.84
C ILE A 154 -9.47 -24.57 3.40
N ALA A 155 -9.07 -23.31 3.52
CA ALA A 155 -9.70 -22.23 2.78
C ALA A 155 -9.03 -22.11 1.40
N HIS A 156 -9.84 -21.88 0.37
CA HIS A 156 -9.41 -21.87 -1.03
C HIS A 156 -10.00 -20.66 -1.74
N TRP A 157 -9.15 -19.96 -2.48
CA TRP A 157 -9.54 -18.89 -3.39
C TRP A 157 -9.01 -19.18 -4.78
N SER A 158 -9.88 -19.04 -5.79
CA SER A 158 -9.48 -19.18 -7.19
C SER A 158 -9.35 -17.79 -7.82
N ILE A 159 -8.12 -17.35 -7.98
CA ILE A 159 -7.78 -16.03 -8.49
C ILE A 159 -7.75 -16.09 -10.01
N LYS A 160 -8.69 -15.39 -10.64
CA LYS A 160 -8.82 -15.37 -12.10
C LYS A 160 -7.92 -14.29 -12.69
N SER A 161 -7.39 -14.54 -13.88
CA SER A 161 -6.74 -13.53 -14.71
C SER A 161 -5.48 -12.87 -14.10
N LEU A 162 -4.66 -13.64 -13.37
CA LEU A 162 -3.33 -13.19 -13.01
C LEU A 162 -2.47 -13.03 -14.26
N SER A 163 -1.77 -11.91 -14.36
CA SER A 163 -0.70 -11.73 -15.34
C SER A 163 0.62 -12.29 -14.81
N SER A 164 1.59 -12.46 -15.69
CA SER A 164 2.97 -12.88 -15.42
C SER A 164 3.81 -11.82 -14.66
N TYR A 165 3.17 -10.79 -14.11
CA TYR A 165 3.80 -9.81 -13.23
C TYR A 165 3.67 -10.24 -11.76
N TYR A 166 4.06 -9.36 -10.84
CA TYR A 166 3.85 -9.55 -9.42
C TYR A 166 2.49 -8.96 -9.04
N HIS A 167 1.87 -9.53 -8.02
CA HIS A 167 0.57 -9.12 -7.52
C HIS A 167 0.61 -9.01 -6.02
N ARG A 168 -0.05 -7.99 -5.48
CA ARG A 168 -0.24 -7.79 -4.06
C ARG A 168 -1.65 -8.22 -3.67
N LEU A 169 -1.76 -8.99 -2.60
CA LEU A 169 -3.03 -9.40 -2.00
C LEU A 169 -3.00 -9.11 -0.50
N ARG A 170 -4.15 -8.85 0.10
CA ARG A 170 -4.30 -8.67 1.54
C ARG A 170 -5.09 -9.82 2.12
N LEU A 171 -4.52 -10.51 3.09
CA LEU A 171 -5.18 -11.58 3.85
C LEU A 171 -5.50 -11.06 5.25
N VAL A 172 -6.72 -11.28 5.72
CA VAL A 172 -7.14 -11.00 7.10
C VAL A 172 -7.62 -12.32 7.71
N PRO A 173 -6.77 -13.03 8.48
CA PRO A 173 -7.19 -14.25 9.15
C PRO A 173 -7.87 -13.95 10.49
N GLU A 174 -9.01 -14.59 10.69
CA GLU A 174 -9.80 -14.46 11.93
C GLU A 174 -9.57 -15.63 12.89
N GLU A 175 -9.17 -16.78 12.33
CA GLU A 175 -8.90 -17.98 13.09
C GLU A 175 -7.46 -17.95 13.64
N THR A 176 -7.32 -18.23 14.93
CA THR A 176 -6.00 -18.37 15.56
C THR A 176 -5.37 -19.71 15.22
N GLY A 177 -4.05 -19.74 15.04
CA GLY A 177 -3.30 -20.96 14.81
C GLY A 177 -2.20 -20.77 13.78
N ARG A 178 -1.52 -21.88 13.47
CA ARG A 178 -0.54 -21.92 12.38
C ARG A 178 -1.23 -22.27 11.09
N PHE A 179 -0.99 -21.47 10.06
CA PHE A 179 -1.49 -21.70 8.71
C PHE A 179 -0.34 -21.82 7.72
N PHE A 180 -0.53 -22.69 6.73
CA PHE A 180 0.32 -22.76 5.55
C PHE A 180 -0.38 -22.12 4.36
N LEU A 181 0.30 -21.18 3.70
CA LEU A 181 -0.19 -20.58 2.47
C LEU A 181 0.56 -21.18 1.28
N ILE A 182 -0.17 -21.64 0.27
CA ILE A 182 0.40 -22.18 -0.97
C ILE A 182 -0.33 -21.57 -2.15
N LEU A 183 0.42 -20.97 -3.07
CA LEU A 183 -0.09 -20.55 -4.37
C LEU A 183 0.18 -21.67 -5.37
N SER A 184 -0.76 -21.99 -6.24
CA SER A 184 -0.55 -22.94 -7.33
C SER A 184 -1.12 -22.44 -8.63
N GLN A 185 -0.42 -22.72 -9.73
CA GLN A 185 -0.92 -22.50 -11.09
C GLN A 185 -0.87 -23.86 -11.81
N GLY A 186 -2.04 -24.44 -12.06
CA GLY A 186 -2.15 -25.82 -12.53
C GLY A 186 -1.56 -26.81 -11.52
N SER A 187 -0.68 -27.72 -11.97
CA SER A 187 -0.04 -28.72 -11.10
C SER A 187 1.28 -28.23 -10.46
N ARG A 188 1.60 -26.94 -10.56
CA ARG A 188 2.84 -26.35 -10.06
C ARG A 188 2.54 -25.54 -8.80
N PRO A 189 3.00 -25.95 -7.60
CA PRO A 189 2.88 -25.15 -6.40
C PRO A 189 4.08 -24.20 -6.22
N SER A 190 3.87 -23.13 -5.45
CA SER A 190 4.92 -22.31 -4.86
C SER A 190 5.58 -23.02 -3.68
N SER A 191 6.62 -22.39 -3.11
CA SER A 191 6.98 -22.68 -1.71
C SER A 191 5.85 -22.29 -0.77
N ALA A 192 5.75 -22.98 0.37
CA ALA A 192 4.77 -22.64 1.39
C ALA A 192 5.23 -21.45 2.24
N LEU A 193 4.31 -20.55 2.57
CA LEU A 193 4.51 -19.60 3.66
C LEU A 193 3.88 -20.12 4.94
N ILE A 194 4.40 -19.67 6.07
CA ILE A 194 3.90 -20.00 7.39
C ILE A 194 3.40 -18.71 8.02
N LEU A 195 2.14 -18.69 8.43
CA LEU A 195 1.53 -17.58 9.15
C LEU A 195 1.07 -18.09 10.52
N ASP A 196 1.66 -17.56 11.58
CA ASP A 196 1.21 -17.82 12.94
C ASP A 196 0.25 -16.71 13.38
N VAL A 197 -1.03 -17.04 13.51
CA VAL A 197 -2.08 -16.11 13.93
C VAL A 197 -2.31 -16.29 15.43
N LEU A 198 -1.91 -15.29 16.20
CA LEU A 198 -2.08 -15.26 17.64
C LEU A 198 -3.49 -14.79 18.03
N PRO A 199 -4.00 -15.20 19.20
CA PRO A 199 -5.17 -14.58 19.78
C PRO A 199 -4.98 -13.07 19.86
N LEU A 200 -6.00 -12.33 19.44
CA LEU A 200 -6.04 -10.88 19.64
C LEU A 200 -5.88 -10.60 21.15
N PRO A 201 -4.89 -9.79 21.58
CA PRO A 201 -4.66 -9.49 22.99
C PRO A 201 -5.95 -8.96 23.65
N PRO A 202 -6.25 -9.26 24.93
CA PRO A 202 -7.48 -8.83 25.57
C PRO A 202 -7.73 -7.32 25.53
N ASP A 203 -6.66 -6.51 25.55
CA ASP A 203 -6.76 -5.05 25.41
C ASP A 203 -7.12 -4.61 23.98
N ALA A 204 -6.77 -5.41 22.97
CA ALA A 204 -7.12 -5.21 21.56
C ALA A 204 -8.46 -5.86 21.17
N ALA A 205 -8.86 -6.95 21.84
CA ALA A 205 -10.20 -7.54 21.74
C ALA A 205 -11.25 -6.71 22.50
N ALA A 206 -10.83 -5.99 23.54
CA ALA A 206 -11.62 -4.88 24.10
C ALA A 206 -11.61 -3.64 23.18
N ALA A 207 -10.68 -3.56 22.22
CA ALA A 207 -10.62 -2.54 21.18
C ALA A 207 -11.15 -3.03 19.81
N SER A 208 -11.70 -4.24 19.69
CA SER A 208 -12.59 -4.60 18.57
C SER A 208 -14.04 -4.17 18.85
N LEU A 209 -14.32 -3.82 20.11
CA LEU A 209 -15.17 -2.68 20.45
C LEU A 209 -14.25 -1.46 20.62
N ASP A 210 -13.66 -0.96 19.54
CA ASP A 210 -12.72 0.16 19.63
C ASP A 210 -13.37 1.30 20.41
N VAL A 211 -12.97 1.51 21.68
CA VAL A 211 -13.64 2.47 22.56
C VAL A 211 -13.44 3.90 22.00
N GLU A 212 -12.49 4.11 21.08
CA GLU A 212 -12.38 5.33 20.28
C GLU A 212 -13.31 5.33 19.05
N ASP A 213 -13.40 4.30 18.20
CA ASP A 213 -14.42 4.24 17.10
C ASP A 213 -15.86 4.07 17.61
N VAL A 214 -16.10 3.55 18.83
CA VAL A 214 -17.43 3.53 19.49
C VAL A 214 -17.77 4.94 19.99
N ARG A 215 -16.76 5.72 20.38
CA ARG A 215 -16.92 7.14 20.77
C ARG A 215 -17.06 8.06 19.56
N LEU A 216 -16.26 7.84 18.51
CA LEU A 216 -16.20 8.65 17.29
C LEU A 216 -17.18 8.18 16.22
N GLY A 217 -17.63 6.93 16.26
CA GLY A 217 -18.55 6.31 15.30
C GLY A 217 -17.91 5.97 13.95
N LYS A 218 -18.71 5.39 13.05
CA LYS A 218 -18.31 5.07 11.67
C LYS A 218 -18.95 6.03 10.67
N ALA A 219 -18.32 6.17 9.51
CA ALA A 219 -18.91 6.82 8.34
C ALA A 219 -18.98 5.83 7.17
N LEU A 220 -20.10 5.82 6.44
CA LEU A 220 -20.24 5.07 5.20
C LEU A 220 -19.73 5.92 4.04
N ILE A 221 -18.84 5.37 3.23
CA ILE A 221 -18.31 6.02 2.04
C ILE A 221 -18.72 5.21 0.82
N THR A 222 -19.29 5.89 -0.17
CA THR A 222 -19.57 5.33 -1.49
C THR A 222 -18.80 6.11 -2.53
N VAL A 223 -17.93 5.45 -3.27
CA VAL A 223 -17.32 6.00 -4.48
C VAL A 223 -18.16 5.57 -5.67
N ARG A 224 -18.60 6.52 -6.49
CA ARG A 224 -19.49 6.26 -7.62
C ARG A 224 -19.00 6.94 -8.89
N SER A 225 -18.97 6.21 -10.00
CA SER A 225 -18.75 6.77 -11.33
C SER A 225 -19.73 6.18 -12.35
N GLU A 226 -20.28 7.04 -13.20
CA GLU A 226 -21.11 6.61 -14.32
C GLU A 226 -20.29 6.26 -15.57
N ARG A 227 -19.03 6.73 -15.64
CA ARG A 227 -18.15 6.61 -16.82
C ARG A 227 -16.98 5.67 -16.62
N MET A 228 -16.70 5.31 -15.37
CA MET A 228 -15.58 4.47 -14.98
C MET A 228 -16.08 3.24 -14.22
N ARG A 229 -15.53 2.08 -14.59
CA ARG A 229 -15.74 0.79 -13.96
C ARG A 229 -14.40 0.09 -13.75
N GLY A 230 -14.34 -0.87 -12.84
CA GLY A 230 -13.13 -1.64 -12.48
C GLY A 230 -12.07 -0.78 -11.84
N PHE A 231 -12.47 0.14 -10.95
CA PHE A 231 -11.56 0.97 -10.19
C PHE A 231 -11.30 0.41 -8.80
N ASP A 232 -10.13 0.73 -8.28
CA ASP A 232 -9.71 0.43 -6.91
C ASP A 232 -9.78 1.70 -6.06
N VAL A 233 -10.11 1.54 -4.79
CA VAL A 233 -10.15 2.59 -3.79
C VAL A 233 -9.13 2.28 -2.69
N GLN A 234 -8.25 3.24 -2.44
CA GLN A 234 -7.34 3.24 -1.31
C GLN A 234 -7.77 4.26 -0.27
N VAL A 235 -7.58 3.92 1.00
CA VAL A 235 -7.72 4.81 2.16
C VAL A 235 -6.33 4.96 2.78
N ASN A 236 -5.82 6.20 2.84
CA ASN A 236 -4.48 6.53 3.34
C ASN A 236 -3.35 5.75 2.66
N GLY A 237 -3.47 5.51 1.35
CA GLY A 237 -2.49 4.77 0.56
C GLY A 237 -2.57 3.24 0.71
N VAL A 238 -3.55 2.72 1.47
CA VAL A 238 -3.80 1.29 1.64
C VAL A 238 -5.06 0.90 0.87
N PHE A 239 -5.01 -0.20 0.11
CA PHE A 239 -6.20 -0.71 -0.57
C PHE A 239 -7.31 -1.03 0.43
N PHE A 240 -8.52 -0.63 0.07
CA PHE A 240 -9.69 -0.74 0.95
C PHE A 240 -10.87 -1.42 0.28
N SER A 241 -11.19 -1.04 -0.96
CA SER A 241 -12.35 -1.57 -1.71
C SER A 241 -12.14 -1.39 -3.21
N SER A 242 -12.94 -2.05 -4.04
CA SER A 242 -12.98 -1.95 -5.49
C SER A 242 -14.42 -1.93 -5.99
N ASP A 243 -14.60 -1.49 -7.23
CA ASP A 243 -15.88 -1.59 -7.97
C ASP A 243 -16.36 -3.04 -8.16
N GLU A 244 -15.50 -4.04 -7.93
CA GLU A 244 -15.88 -5.46 -8.05
C GLU A 244 -16.07 -6.13 -6.69
N SER A 245 -15.87 -5.40 -5.58
CA SER A 245 -15.88 -5.95 -4.23
C SER A 245 -17.22 -6.54 -3.79
N ASP A 246 -18.33 -6.05 -4.35
CA ASP A 246 -19.67 -6.58 -4.13
C ASP A 246 -20.08 -7.64 -5.18
N GLY A 247 -19.15 -8.01 -6.07
CA GLY A 247 -19.36 -8.95 -7.17
C GLY A 247 -20.04 -8.36 -8.39
N ILE A 248 -20.28 -7.04 -8.45
CA ILE A 248 -20.97 -6.38 -9.56
C ILE A 248 -20.14 -5.19 -10.06
N LEU A 249 -19.66 -5.28 -11.29
CA LEU A 249 -18.92 -4.20 -11.93
C LEU A 249 -19.84 -3.07 -12.43
N ASP A 250 -20.38 -2.24 -11.56
CA ASP A 250 -21.41 -1.23 -11.87
C ASP A 250 -20.97 0.24 -11.78
N GLY A 251 -19.74 0.49 -11.35
CA GLY A 251 -19.16 1.80 -11.09
C GLY A 251 -19.32 2.26 -9.63
N VAL A 252 -19.59 1.37 -8.68
CA VAL A 252 -19.84 1.67 -7.27
C VAL A 252 -18.94 0.84 -6.35
N ALA A 253 -18.25 1.51 -5.43
CA ALA A 253 -17.54 0.86 -4.33
C ALA A 253 -18.01 1.47 -3.01
N SER A 254 -18.48 0.66 -2.06
CA SER A 254 -18.95 1.12 -0.76
C SER A 254 -18.20 0.47 0.39
N PHE A 255 -17.81 1.27 1.39
CA PHE A 255 -17.01 0.83 2.51
C PHE A 255 -17.15 1.75 3.72
N THR A 256 -16.81 1.28 4.92
CA THR A 256 -16.88 2.08 6.15
C THR A 256 -15.49 2.49 6.64
N VAL A 257 -15.37 3.71 7.17
CA VAL A 257 -14.14 4.24 7.78
C VAL A 257 -14.43 4.78 9.18
N GLY A 258 -13.43 4.75 10.06
CA GLY A 258 -13.52 5.42 11.36
C GLY A 258 -13.72 6.93 11.19
N ALA A 259 -14.71 7.49 11.90
CA ALA A 259 -15.05 8.90 11.83
C ALA A 259 -14.13 9.75 12.74
N GLY A 260 -14.18 11.08 12.57
CA GLY A 260 -13.43 12.02 13.42
C GLY A 260 -11.95 12.22 13.05
N LYS A 261 -11.42 11.47 12.08
CA LYS A 261 -10.08 11.69 11.50
C LYS A 261 -10.18 12.07 10.02
N THR A 262 -9.18 12.80 9.55
CA THR A 262 -9.01 13.05 8.11
C THR A 262 -8.47 11.80 7.45
N GLN A 263 -9.19 11.29 6.47
CA GLN A 263 -8.79 10.15 5.66
C GLN A 263 -8.53 10.63 4.23
N THR A 264 -7.53 10.03 3.56
CA THR A 264 -7.24 10.29 2.16
C THR A 264 -7.79 9.16 1.29
N ILE A 265 -8.81 9.45 0.50
CA ILE A 265 -9.42 8.51 -0.46
C ILE A 265 -8.75 8.70 -1.81
N THR A 266 -8.13 7.65 -2.34
CA THR A 266 -7.49 7.67 -3.66
C THR A 266 -8.14 6.63 -4.56
N VAL A 267 -8.51 7.01 -5.77
CA VAL A 267 -9.16 6.12 -6.74
C VAL A 267 -8.22 5.86 -7.91
N PHE A 268 -8.03 4.58 -8.22
CA PHE A 268 -7.18 4.14 -9.33
C PHE A 268 -8.02 3.40 -10.36
N GLN A 269 -7.78 3.67 -11.64
CA GLN A 269 -8.35 2.87 -12.73
C GLN A 269 -7.29 1.99 -13.35
N ARG A 270 -7.61 0.72 -13.54
CA ARG A 270 -6.82 -0.20 -14.36
C ARG A 270 -7.24 -0.02 -15.83
N LYS A 271 -6.29 0.32 -16.72
CA LYS A 271 -6.50 0.32 -18.18
C LYS A 271 -5.48 -0.61 -18.82
N GLY A 272 -5.87 -1.87 -19.01
CA GLY A 272 -4.93 -2.90 -19.46
C GLY A 272 -3.87 -3.13 -18.39
N ARG A 273 -2.61 -2.81 -18.71
CA ARG A 273 -1.47 -2.90 -17.76
C ARG A 273 -1.17 -1.60 -17.02
N ASP A 274 -1.83 -0.50 -17.38
CA ASP A 274 -1.58 0.79 -16.77
C ASP A 274 -2.47 0.98 -15.53
N ILE A 275 -1.87 1.42 -14.43
CA ILE A 275 -2.58 1.86 -13.21
C ILE A 275 -2.53 3.38 -13.18
N ILE A 276 -3.70 4.00 -13.25
CA ILE A 276 -3.82 5.45 -13.38
C ILE A 276 -4.53 5.99 -12.15
N ASN A 277 -3.86 6.84 -11.35
CA ASN A 277 -4.52 7.63 -10.31
C ASN A 277 -5.53 8.58 -10.98
N LYS A 278 -6.80 8.46 -10.61
CA LYS A 278 -7.89 9.25 -11.16
C LYS A 278 -8.24 10.44 -10.30
N SER A 279 -8.18 10.24 -9.00
CA SER A 279 -8.60 11.25 -8.04
C SER A 279 -8.06 10.93 -6.66
N GLU A 280 -7.69 11.97 -5.93
CA GLU A 280 -7.28 11.89 -4.53
C GLU A 280 -8.02 12.96 -3.71
N HIS A 281 -8.56 12.56 -2.57
CA HIS A 281 -9.39 13.41 -1.73
C HIS A 281 -9.11 13.17 -0.25
N ALA A 282 -8.49 14.15 0.40
CA ALA A 282 -8.40 14.19 1.85
C ALA A 282 -9.66 14.85 2.45
N ARG A 283 -10.38 14.14 3.31
CA ARG A 283 -11.60 14.63 3.97
C ARG A 283 -11.76 14.06 5.38
N SER A 284 -12.27 14.86 6.30
CA SER A 284 -12.73 14.40 7.60
C SER A 284 -14.18 13.92 7.50
N PHE A 285 -14.47 12.74 8.03
CA PHE A 285 -15.80 12.15 7.98
C PHE A 285 -16.47 12.18 9.34
N HIS A 286 -17.76 12.52 9.37
CA HIS A 286 -18.55 12.56 10.59
C HIS A 286 -19.20 11.21 10.88
N ARG A 287 -19.38 10.96 12.17
CA ARG A 287 -20.13 9.86 12.72
C ARG A 287 -21.52 9.73 12.09
N ASP A 288 -21.95 8.51 11.84
CA ASP A 288 -23.32 8.14 11.47
C ASP A 288 -23.80 8.90 10.22
N ARG A 289 -22.86 9.11 9.28
CA ARG A 289 -23.09 9.79 8.00
C ARG A 289 -22.62 8.95 6.83
N ALA A 290 -23.39 9.04 5.75
CA ALA A 290 -23.05 8.50 4.46
C ALA A 290 -22.51 9.62 3.57
N TYR A 291 -21.42 9.33 2.87
CA TYR A 291 -20.78 10.24 1.92
C TYR A 291 -20.67 9.56 0.57
N THR A 292 -21.11 10.23 -0.49
CA THR A 292 -20.89 9.76 -1.86
C THR A 292 -19.90 10.64 -2.58
N LEU A 293 -18.77 10.07 -3.02
CA LEU A 293 -17.83 10.68 -3.93
C LEU A 293 -18.24 10.37 -5.38
N TRP A 294 -18.72 11.38 -6.08
CA TRP A 294 -19.07 11.28 -7.51
C TRP A 294 -17.86 11.61 -8.37
N LEU A 295 -17.39 10.63 -9.13
CA LEU A 295 -16.28 10.78 -10.08
C LEU A 295 -16.83 11.10 -11.48
N ALA A 296 -16.38 12.21 -12.05
CA ALA A 296 -16.75 12.67 -13.38
C ALA A 296 -16.13 11.85 -14.53
#